data_AF-A0A7X2HK21-F1
#
_entry.id   AF-A0A7X2HK21-F1
#
_cell.length_a   1.000
_cell.length_b   1.000
_cell.length_c   1.000
_cell.angle_alpha   90.00
_cell.angle_beta   90.00
_cell.angle_gamma   90.00
#
_symmetry.space_group_name_H-M   'P 1'
#
loop_
_entity.id
_entity.type
_entity.pdbx_description
1 polymer ?
#
loop_
_entity_poly.entity_id
_entity_poly.type
_entity_poly.pdbx_seq_one_letter_code
_entity_poly.pdbx_strand_id
1 'polypeptide(L)' 'MPQADTSLRALIAKWFGLSDTPHLRITRLHCPGVDCGCVQAELTTSARPLAILFFRHRAGCWRLFPPSSARRP' A
#
# COMPACT_ATOMS: atom_id res chain seq x y z
N MET A 1 -6.10 -21.57 1.63
CA MET A 1 -6.68 -20.44 0.88
C MET A 1 -5.56 -19.79 0.11
N PRO A 2 -5.56 -19.82 -1.24
CA PRO A 2 -4.51 -19.14 -1.99
C PRO A 2 -4.59 -17.66 -1.61
N GLN A 3 -3.53 -17.14 -1.01
CA GLN A 3 -3.35 -15.69 -0.88
C GLN A 3 -3.23 -15.19 -2.30
N ALA A 4 -4.37 -14.90 -2.93
CA ALA A 4 -4.41 -14.38 -4.28
C ALA A 4 -3.44 -13.21 -4.30
N ASP A 5 -2.41 -13.30 -5.14
CA ASP A 5 -1.45 -12.25 -5.44
C ASP A 5 -2.23 -11.02 -5.93
N THR A 6 -2.84 -10.33 -4.98
CA THR A 6 -3.74 -9.23 -5.24
C THR A 6 -2.80 -8.09 -5.58
N SER A 7 -2.69 -7.82 -6.88
CA SER A 7 -1.85 -6.73 -7.37
C SER A 7 -2.15 -5.46 -6.58
N LEU A 8 -1.12 -4.65 -6.33
CA LEU A 8 -1.28 -3.40 -5.59
C LEU A 8 -2.42 -2.53 -6.15
N ARG A 9 -2.60 -2.55 -7.47
CA ARG A 9 -3.70 -1.88 -8.17
C ARG A 9 -5.08 -2.39 -7.74
N ALA A 10 -5.27 -3.70 -7.59
CA ALA A 10 -6.52 -4.28 -7.14
C ALA A 10 -6.82 -3.94 -5.67
N LEU A 11 -5.80 -3.89 -4.81
CA LEU A 11 -5.95 -3.41 -3.43
C LEU A 11 -6.32 -1.93 -3.39
N ILE A 12 -5.62 -1.10 -4.16
CA ILE A 12 -5.92 0.33 -4.29
C ILE A 12 -7.37 0.52 -4.74
N ALA A 13 -7.80 -0.17 -5.79
CA ALA A 13 -9.17 -0.08 -6.28
C ALA A 13 -10.21 -0.54 -5.24
N LYS A 14 -9.86 -1.50 -4.38
CA LYS A 14 -10.72 -1.96 -3.28
C LYS A 14 -10.91 -0.89 -2.20
N TRP A 15 -9.87 -0.12 -1.89
CA TRP A 15 -9.92 0.88 -0.82
C TRP A 15 -10.38 2.26 -1.28
N PHE A 16 -9.93 2.71 -2.46
CA PHE A 16 -10.25 4.03 -3.01
C PHE A 16 -11.43 3.98 -3.99
N GLY A 17 -11.80 2.81 -4.50
CA GLY A 17 -12.78 2.69 -5.58
C GLY A 17 -12.14 2.88 -6.96
N LEU A 18 -12.72 2.20 -7.96
CA LEU A 18 -12.24 2.25 -9.35
C LEU A 18 -12.33 3.66 -9.96
N SER A 19 -13.32 4.45 -9.53
CA SER A 19 -13.56 5.81 -10.04
C SER A 19 -12.49 6.81 -9.58
N ASP A 20 -11.92 6.62 -8.39
CA ASP A 20 -10.93 7.52 -7.80
C ASP A 20 -9.49 7.09 -8.07
N THR A 21 -9.31 5.90 -8.65
CA THR A 21 -8.00 5.37 -9.05
C THR A 21 -7.20 6.28 -10.00
N PRO A 22 -7.78 6.96 -11.02
CA PRO A 22 -7.03 7.88 -11.88
C PRO A 22 -6.58 9.16 -11.16
N HIS A 23 -7.25 9.50 -10.06
CA HIS A 23 -6.97 10.68 -9.25
C HIS A 23 -5.99 10.39 -8.10
N LEU A 24 -5.51 9.16 -8.03
CA LEU A 24 -4.67 8.68 -6.96
C LEU A 24 -3.19 8.93 -7.25
N ARG A 25 -2.53 9.58 -6.31
CA ARG A 25 -1.09 9.79 -6.33
C ARG A 25 -0.41 8.61 -5.65
N ILE A 26 0.34 7.84 -6.43
CA ILE A 26 1.09 6.69 -5.94
C ILE A 26 2.56 7.10 -5.79
N THR A 27 3.05 7.10 -4.55
CA THR A 27 4.43 7.44 -4.20
C THR A 27 5.13 6.21 -3.63
N ARG A 28 6.23 5.78 -4.24
CA ARG A 28 7.07 4.72 -3.68
C ARG A 28 7.93 5.30 -2.57
N LEU A 29 7.79 4.75 -1.37
CA LEU A 29 8.57 5.13 -0.20
C LEU A 29 9.66 4.10 0.05
N HIS A 30 10.84 4.59 0.41
CA HIS A 30 11.92 3.77 0.93
C HIS A 30 12.05 4.06 2.43
N CYS A 31 11.68 3.09 3.27
CA CYS A 31 11.74 3.25 4.71
C CYS A 31 13.06 2.66 5.23
N PRO A 32 13.97 3.48 5.80
CA PRO A 32 15.20 2.97 6.38
C PRO A 32 14.88 2.02 7.55
N GLY A 33 15.34 0.77 7.47
CA GLY A 33 15.05 -0.29 8.45
C GLY A 33 13.93 -1.26 8.06
N VAL A 34 13.31 -1.07 6.89
CA VAL A 34 12.37 -2.04 6.31
C VAL A 34 12.94 -2.50 4.97
N ASP A 35 13.45 -3.72 4.90
CA ASP A 35 13.92 -4.40 3.67
C ASP A 35 12.75 -4.80 2.74
N CYS A 36 11.76 -3.92 2.61
CA CYS A 36 10.52 -4.18 1.93
C CYS A 36 10.08 -2.90 1.21
N GLY A 37 9.58 -3.04 -0.02
CA GLY A 37 9.08 -1.90 -0.77
C GLY A 37 7.83 -1.32 -0.10
N CYS A 38 7.81 -0.03 0.17
CA CYS A 38 6.63 0.68 0.66
C CYS A 38 6.05 1.54 -0.47
N VAL A 39 4.73 1.61 -0.57
CA VAL A 39 4.02 2.46 -1.52
C VAL A 39 2.88 3.17 -0.79
N GLN A 40 2.89 4.49 -0.83
CA GLN A 40 1.79 5.31 -0.38
C GLN A 40 0.89 5.62 -1.56
N ALA A 41 -0.41 5.39 -1.40
CA ALA A 41 -1.42 5.80 -2.34
C ALA A 41 -2.27 6.88 -1.69
N GLU A 42 -2.39 8.04 -2.33
CA GLU A 42 -3.02 9.22 -1.77
C GLU A 42 -4.04 9.81 -2.74
N LEU A 43 -5.25 10.08 -2.25
CA LEU A 43 -6.31 10.74 -2.99
C LEU A 43 -6.41 12.18 -2.52
N THR A 44 -5.72 13.09 -3.21
CA THR A 44 -5.74 14.52 -2.89
C THR A 44 -6.90 15.28 -3.54
N THR A 45 -7.63 14.66 -4.46
CA THR A 45 -8.67 15.34 -5.25
C THR A 45 -10.05 15.34 -4.59
N SER A 46 -10.23 14.55 -3.52
CA SER A 46 -11.48 14.49 -2.77
C SER A 46 -11.56 15.61 -1.74
N ALA A 47 -12.78 16.03 -1.39
CA ALA A 47 -13.05 16.97 -0.30
C ALA A 47 -12.42 16.52 1.04
N ARG A 48 -12.09 15.23 1.16
CA ARG A 48 -11.29 14.68 2.25
C ARG A 48 -10.08 13.95 1.68
N PRO A 49 -8.85 14.48 1.87
CA PRO A 49 -7.65 13.78 1.44
C PRO A 49 -7.51 12.46 2.22
N LEU A 50 -7.28 11.37 1.49
CA LEU A 50 -7.09 10.04 2.06
C LEU A 50 -5.75 9.47 1.61
N ALA A 51 -4.90 9.07 2.56
CA ALA A 51 -3.63 8.41 2.27
C ALA A 51 -3.60 7.01 2.90
N ILE A 52 -3.22 6.00 2.11
CA ILE A 52 -3.10 4.61 2.54
C ILE A 52 -1.71 4.11 2.16
N LEU A 53 -1.01 3.52 3.12
CA LEU A 53 0.31 2.92 2.90
C LEU A 53 0.19 1.41 2.70
N PHE A 54 0.85 0.91 1.67
CA PHE A 54 0.95 -0.48 1.32
C PHE A 54 2.41 -0.92 1.42
N PHE A 55 2.64 -1.98 2.18
CA PHE A 55 3.94 -2.58 2.39
C PHE A 55 4.02 -3.90 1.61
N ARG A 56 5.12 -4.11 0.91
CA ARG A 56 5.40 -5.35 0.20
C ARG A 56 6.01 -6.34 1.18
N HIS A 57 5.27 -7.40 1.50
CA HIS A 57 5.79 -8.46 2.36
C HIS A 57 6.70 -9.41 1.58
N ARG A 58 7.59 -10.11 2.27
CA ARG A 58 8.53 -11.09 1.65
C ARG A 58 7.83 -12.20 0.86
N ALA A 59 6.57 -12.50 1.20
CA ALA A 59 5.71 -13.43 0.49
C ALA A 59 5.21 -12.92 -0.88
N GLY A 60 5.69 -11.78 -1.37
CA GLY A 60 5.22 -11.17 -2.63
C GLY A 60 3.88 -10.43 -2.52
N CYS A 61 3.15 -10.63 -1.43
CA CYS A 61 1.86 -10.00 -1.15
C CYS A 61 2.01 -8.55 -0.64
N TRP A 62 1.06 -7.70 -0.98
CA TRP A 62 0.92 -6.35 -0.44
C TRP A 62 -0.03 -6.33 0.76
N ARG A 63 0.35 -5.65 1.84
CA ARG A 63 -0.50 -5.46 3.03
C ARG A 63 -0.44 -4.03 3.54
N LEU A 64 -1.47 -3.62 4.25
CA LEU A 64 -1.53 -2.30 4.89
C LEU A 64 -0.66 -2.18 6.15
N PHE A 65 -0.28 -3.31 6.71
CA PHE A 65 0.56 -3.37 7.91
C PHE A 65 2.02 -3.51 7.48
N PRO A 66 2.96 -2.84 8.17
CA PRO A 66 4.37 -3.09 7.93
C PRO A 66 4.66 -4.58 8.13
N PRO A 67 5.56 -5.19 7.33
CA PRO A 67 6.10 -6.49 7.71
C PRO A 67 6.68 -6.32 9.10
N SER A 68 6.43 -7.29 9.97
CA SER A 68 7.02 -7.34 11.29
C SER A 68 8.54 -7.40 11.12
N SER A 69 9.19 -6.23 11.02
CA SER A 69 10.57 -6.10 11.42
C SER A 69 10.53 -6.42 12.91
N ALA A 70 11.31 -7.43 13.30
CA ALA A 70 11.45 -7.83 14.68
C ALA A 70 11.50 -6.57 15.55
N ARG A 71 10.66 -6.55 16.60
CA ARG A 71 10.72 -5.60 17.71
C ARG A 71 12.18 -5.23 17.93
N ARG A 72 12.55 -3.96 17.73
CA ARG A 72 13.81 -3.49 18.29
C ARG A 72 13.64 -3.51 19.82
N PRO A 73 14.56 -4.15 20.55
CA PRO A 73 14.53 -4.19 22.02
C PRO A 73 14.65 -2.79 22.64
#